data_AF-A0A359AZK1-F1
#
_entry.id   AF-A0A359AZK1-F1
#
_cell.length_a   1.000
_cell.length_b   1.000
_cell.length_c   1.000
_cell.angle_alpha   90.00
_cell.angle_beta   90.00
_cell.angle_gamma   90.00
#
_symmetry.space_group_name_H-M   'P 1'
#
loop_
_entity.id
_entity.type
_entity.pdbx_description
1 polymer ?
#
loop_
_entity_poly.entity_id
_entity_poly.type
_entity_poly.pdbx_seq_one_letter_code
_entity_poly.pdbx_strand_id
1 'polypeptide(L)'
;ESCVNLVGVNVNTASKHLLMYVSGLGESLAQNIVDYRTQNGPFDSRSQLKKVPRLGDKAFEQCAGFLRIPDAGHPLDNSAVHPESYSLVEQMAKDLGYSVKELIGNKTLIQRIEPSRYVTSDVGLETLSDILQELEKPGRDPRTQIQTQEFDPNVRSLEDLKEGMVLPGIVTNITNFGCFVDVGIKENGLVHISELADRFVSNPSDEVSLHQYVTVKVLSVDKERKRIQLSMKASEVGDASSANSGSQGV
;
A
#
# COMPACT_ATOMS: atom_id res chain seq x y z
N GLU A 1 11.33 9.52 -6.23
CA GLU A 1 11.11 9.66 -4.78
C GLU A 1 11.06 8.27 -4.15
N SER A 2 11.62 8.09 -2.95
CA SER A 2 11.65 6.79 -2.28
C SER A 2 10.26 6.41 -1.75
N CYS A 3 9.83 5.15 -1.91
CA CYS A 3 8.56 4.64 -1.37
C CYS A 3 8.33 4.94 0.12
N VAL A 4 9.42 5.20 0.86
CA VAL A 4 9.45 5.57 2.27
C VAL A 4 8.68 6.87 2.56
N ASN A 5 8.80 7.88 1.69
CA ASN A 5 8.11 9.17 1.88
C ASN A 5 6.59 9.05 1.64
N LEU A 6 6.17 8.18 0.73
CA LEU A 6 4.76 7.96 0.43
C LEU A 6 4.01 7.23 1.56
N VAL A 7 4.69 6.33 2.30
CA VAL A 7 4.10 5.59 3.41
C VAL A 7 4.15 6.39 4.72
N GLY A 8 5.19 7.21 4.88
CA GLY A 8 5.53 7.79 6.17
C GLY A 8 6.18 6.77 7.11
N VAL A 9 6.88 7.28 8.12
CA VAL A 9 7.74 6.48 8.98
C VAL A 9 7.44 6.76 10.44
N ASN A 10 7.15 5.72 11.22
CA ASN A 10 7.02 5.85 12.67
C ASN A 10 8.38 6.20 13.28
N VAL A 11 8.52 7.42 13.80
CA VAL A 11 9.81 7.94 14.30
C VAL A 11 10.29 7.23 15.58
N ASN A 12 9.38 6.63 16.35
CA ASN A 12 9.70 5.94 17.59
C ASN A 12 10.18 4.50 17.38
N THR A 13 9.80 3.86 16.27
CA THR A 13 10.15 2.46 15.99
C THR A 13 11.07 2.27 14.80
N ALA A 14 11.17 3.25 13.90
CA ALA A 14 11.98 3.13 12.69
C ALA A 14 13.47 2.92 12.98
N SER A 15 14.13 2.13 12.13
CA SER A 15 15.57 1.97 12.16
C SER A 15 16.27 3.21 11.60
N LYS A 16 17.56 3.39 11.95
CA LYS A 16 18.42 4.42 11.34
C LYS A 16 18.35 4.37 9.81
N HIS A 17 18.47 3.17 9.23
CA HIS A 17 18.44 2.97 7.79
C HIS A 17 17.14 3.44 7.15
N LEU A 18 15.99 3.20 7.79
CA LEU A 18 14.71 3.68 7.26
C LEU A 18 14.61 5.20 7.33
N LEU A 19 15.05 5.81 8.43
CA LEU A 19 15.06 7.26 8.61
C LEU A 19 15.98 7.99 7.62
N MET A 20 17.07 7.36 7.18
CA MET A 20 17.99 7.92 6.17
C MET A 20 17.35 8.18 4.80
N TYR A 21 16.22 7.53 4.50
CA TYR A 21 15.49 7.71 3.24
C TYR A 21 14.35 8.73 3.33
N VAL A 22 14.13 9.32 4.50
CA VAL A 22 13.13 10.37 4.70
C VAL A 22 13.68 11.70 4.18
N SER A 23 12.86 12.45 3.45
CA SER A 23 13.23 13.79 2.97
C SER A 23 13.73 14.68 4.11
N GLY A 24 14.86 15.37 3.89
CA GLY A 24 15.48 16.23 4.89
C GLY A 24 16.32 15.50 5.95
N LEU A 25 16.31 14.16 6.00
CA LEU A 25 17.14 13.37 6.90
C LEU A 25 18.31 12.74 6.15
N GLY A 26 19.53 13.01 6.63
CA GLY A 26 20.75 12.31 6.21
C GLY A 26 21.20 11.28 7.24
N GLU A 27 22.32 10.61 6.99
CA GLU A 27 22.88 9.60 7.90
C GLU A 27 23.08 10.10 9.34
N SER A 28 23.64 11.31 9.48
CA SER A 28 23.93 11.92 10.77
C SER A 28 22.65 12.27 11.53
N LEU A 29 21.65 12.84 10.88
CA LEU A 29 20.38 13.20 11.50
C LEU A 29 19.56 11.97 11.88
N ALA A 30 19.55 10.93 11.03
CA ALA A 30 18.91 9.66 11.34
C ALA A 30 19.51 9.02 12.60
N GLN A 31 20.84 9.06 12.75
CA GLN A 31 21.51 8.59 13.97
C GLN A 31 21.11 9.44 15.18
N ASN A 32 21.14 10.78 15.06
CA ASN A 32 20.80 11.67 16.17
C ASN A 32 19.36 11.48 16.66
N ILE A 33 18.41 11.18 15.77
CA ILE A 33 17.01 10.88 16.15
C ILE A 33 16.94 9.59 16.98
N VAL A 34 17.64 8.54 16.54
CA VAL A 34 17.69 7.25 17.27
C VAL A 34 18.37 7.42 18.62
N ASP A 35 19.48 8.16 18.69
CA ASP A 35 20.21 8.43 19.92
C ASP A 35 19.35 9.26 20.88
N TYR A 36 18.67 10.29 20.37
CA TYR A 36 17.80 11.16 21.17
C TYR A 36 16.67 10.34 21.83
N ARG A 37 15.94 9.51 21.07
CA ARG A 37 14.86 8.70 21.65
C ARG A 37 15.35 7.62 22.60
N THR A 38 16.58 7.13 22.41
CA THR A 38 17.20 6.15 23.31
C THR A 38 17.56 6.79 24.65
N GLN A 39 17.97 8.06 24.64
CA GLN A 39 18.39 8.79 25.85
C GLN A 39 17.23 9.47 26.58
N ASN A 40 16.24 10.01 25.84
CA ASN A 40 15.17 10.84 26.39
C ASN A 40 13.81 10.11 26.44
N GLY A 41 13.73 8.90 25.89
CA GLY A 41 12.48 8.19 25.69
C GLY A 41 11.81 8.51 24.34
N PRO A 42 10.67 7.88 24.05
CA PRO A 42 9.96 8.08 22.78
C PRO A 42 9.48 9.52 22.62
N PHE A 43 9.38 9.98 21.38
CA PHE A 43 8.78 11.27 21.04
C PHE A 43 7.26 11.22 21.28
N ASP A 44 6.73 12.24 21.97
CA ASP A 44 5.28 12.42 22.21
C ASP A 44 4.62 13.41 21.23
N SER A 45 5.43 14.15 20.48
CA SER A 45 4.99 15.20 19.57
C SER A 45 6.09 15.58 18.57
N ARG A 46 5.70 16.03 17.38
CA ARG A 46 6.67 16.45 16.34
C ARG A 46 7.51 17.64 16.80
N SER A 47 6.97 18.51 17.63
CA SER A 47 7.69 19.66 18.19
C SER A 47 8.94 19.24 18.99
N GLN A 48 8.95 18.04 19.58
CA GLN A 48 10.15 17.52 20.27
C GLN A 48 11.29 17.20 19.31
N LEU A 49 11.03 16.94 18.02
CA LEU A 49 12.09 16.69 17.03
C LEU A 49 13.03 17.89 16.92
N LYS A 50 12.55 19.12 17.15
CA LYS A 50 13.39 20.33 17.18
C LYS A 50 14.45 20.31 18.30
N LYS A 51 14.32 19.43 19.29
CA LYS A 51 15.32 19.23 20.36
C LYS A 51 16.42 18.26 19.94
N VAL A 52 16.28 17.57 18.81
CA VAL A 52 17.29 16.64 18.29
C VAL A 52 18.52 17.44 17.86
N PRO A 53 19.73 17.06 18.31
CA PRO A 53 20.95 17.76 17.92
C PRO A 53 21.09 17.88 16.40
N ARG A 54 21.42 19.09 15.94
CA ARG A 54 21.65 19.43 14.52
C ARG A 54 20.42 19.35 13.60
N LEU A 55 19.22 19.08 14.13
CA LEU A 55 17.98 19.21 13.36
C LEU A 55 17.54 20.68 13.34
N GLY A 56 17.91 21.40 12.28
CA GLY A 56 17.49 22.80 12.08
C GLY A 56 16.08 22.94 11.52
N ASP A 57 15.52 24.16 11.53
CA ASP A 57 14.14 24.43 11.11
C ASP A 57 13.85 23.97 9.67
N LYS A 58 14.77 24.20 8.72
CA LYS A 58 14.62 23.72 7.34
C LYS A 58 14.57 22.20 7.25
N ALA A 59 15.42 21.50 8.00
CA ALA A 59 15.42 20.04 8.00
C ALA A 59 14.14 19.50 8.65
N PHE A 60 13.66 20.16 9.71
CA PHE A 60 12.38 19.84 10.34
C PHE A 60 11.21 20.01 9.38
N GLU A 61 11.10 21.14 8.70
CA GLU A 61 10.07 21.40 7.67
C GLU A 61 10.08 20.33 6.57
N GLN A 62 11.25 19.93 6.10
CA GLN A 62 11.36 18.91 5.05
C GLN A 62 10.99 17.50 5.51
N CYS A 63 11.13 17.16 6.79
CA CYS A 63 10.90 15.80 7.29
C CYS A 63 9.60 15.62 8.09
N ALA A 64 9.06 16.68 8.70
CA ALA A 64 7.96 16.58 9.66
C ALA A 64 6.71 15.95 9.06
N GLY A 65 6.41 16.26 7.79
CA GLY A 65 5.27 15.68 7.06
C GLY A 65 5.39 14.18 6.77
N PHE A 66 6.58 13.59 6.95
CA PHE A 66 6.85 12.16 6.70
C PHE A 66 7.03 11.35 7.99
N LEU A 67 7.26 12.01 9.11
CA LEU A 67 7.44 11.35 10.41
C LEU A 67 6.10 11.21 11.14
N ARG A 68 5.76 9.99 11.56
CA ARG A 68 4.53 9.67 12.28
C ARG A 68 4.85 9.38 13.74
N ILE A 69 4.01 9.86 14.65
CA ILE A 69 4.05 9.54 16.07
C ILE A 69 2.67 8.98 16.45
N PRO A 70 2.50 7.65 16.49
CA PRO A 70 1.29 7.05 17.03
C PRO A 70 1.08 7.47 18.49
N ASP A 71 -0.18 7.70 18.87
CA ASP A 71 -0.57 8.10 20.23
C ASP A 71 0.08 9.40 20.73
N ALA A 72 0.49 10.27 19.80
CA ALA A 72 0.99 11.60 20.11
C ALA A 72 -0.04 12.45 20.87
N GLY A 73 0.46 13.43 21.61
CA GLY A 73 -0.41 14.41 22.28
C GLY A 73 -1.29 15.20 21.29
N HIS A 74 -0.80 15.42 20.08
CA HIS A 74 -1.56 16.07 19.01
C HIS A 74 -2.01 15.04 17.94
N PRO A 75 -3.33 14.91 17.65
CA PRO A 75 -3.84 13.88 16.73
C PRO A 75 -3.23 13.90 15.32
N LEU A 76 -2.87 15.09 14.81
CA LEU A 76 -2.29 15.23 13.46
C LEU A 76 -0.84 14.73 13.36
N ASP A 77 -0.13 14.49 14.46
CA ASP A 77 1.24 13.97 14.42
C ASP A 77 1.30 12.53 13.89
N ASN A 78 0.17 11.83 13.84
CA ASN A 78 0.02 10.54 13.19
C ASN A 78 -0.54 10.62 11.75
N SER A 79 -0.61 11.80 11.15
CA SER A 79 -1.09 12.02 9.77
C SER A 79 0.02 12.55 8.85
N ALA A 80 -0.21 12.65 7.53
CA ALA A 80 0.74 13.33 6.65
C ALA A 80 0.60 14.87 6.65
N VAL A 81 -0.41 15.41 7.36
CA VAL A 81 -0.62 16.85 7.47
C VAL A 81 0.62 17.48 8.09
N HIS A 82 1.19 18.47 7.41
CA HIS A 82 2.38 19.18 7.88
C HIS A 82 2.03 20.10 9.07
N PRO A 83 2.91 20.27 10.09
CA PRO A 83 2.67 21.15 11.23
C PRO A 83 2.28 22.60 10.88
N GLU A 84 2.69 23.11 9.71
CA GLU A 84 2.27 24.43 9.23
C GLU A 84 0.75 24.55 9.01
N SER A 85 0.10 23.42 8.74
CA SER A 85 -1.33 23.34 8.44
C SER A 85 -2.18 23.00 9.66
N TYR A 86 -1.59 22.88 10.86
CA TYR A 86 -2.35 22.47 12.06
C TYR A 86 -3.40 23.49 12.44
N SER A 87 -3.04 24.77 12.45
CA SER A 87 -3.97 25.87 12.72
C SER A 87 -5.16 25.88 11.76
N LEU A 88 -4.91 25.54 10.51
CA LEU A 88 -5.93 25.47 9.46
C LEU A 88 -6.91 24.33 9.69
N VAL A 89 -6.40 23.13 10.00
CA VAL A 89 -7.24 21.96 10.32
C VAL A 89 -8.02 22.18 11.62
N GLU A 90 -7.41 22.79 12.64
CA GLU A 90 -8.09 23.19 13.86
C GLU A 90 -9.24 24.17 13.58
N GLN A 91 -9.03 25.14 12.70
CA GLN A 91 -10.07 26.06 12.27
C GLN A 91 -11.21 25.33 11.54
N MET A 92 -10.90 24.43 10.60
CA MET A 92 -11.91 23.62 9.90
C MET A 92 -12.75 22.77 10.87
N ALA A 93 -12.11 22.13 11.84
CA ALA A 93 -12.79 21.32 12.86
C ALA A 93 -13.71 22.20 13.71
N LYS A 94 -13.22 23.38 14.13
CA LYS A 94 -13.98 24.35 14.92
C LYS A 94 -15.19 24.90 14.16
N ASP A 95 -15.05 25.20 12.87
CA ASP A 95 -16.14 25.72 12.04
C ASP A 95 -17.25 24.69 11.82
N LEU A 96 -16.93 23.40 11.89
CA LEU A 96 -17.91 22.31 11.89
C LEU A 96 -18.45 21.97 13.30
N GLY A 97 -17.85 22.51 14.36
CA GLY A 97 -18.23 22.24 15.75
C GLY A 97 -17.73 20.89 16.30
N TYR A 98 -16.67 20.33 15.74
CA TYR A 98 -16.07 19.06 16.17
C TYR A 98 -14.62 19.25 16.62
N SER A 99 -14.08 18.26 17.35
CA SER A 99 -12.65 18.21 17.63
C SER A 99 -11.86 17.68 16.43
N VAL A 100 -10.57 18.03 16.34
CA VAL A 100 -9.67 17.52 15.29
C VAL A 100 -9.63 15.98 15.29
N LYS A 101 -9.70 15.36 16.48
CA LYS A 101 -9.74 13.90 16.63
C LYS A 101 -10.98 13.26 16.00
N GLU A 102 -12.14 13.93 16.06
CA GLU A 102 -13.39 13.46 15.44
C GLU A 102 -13.43 13.72 13.92
N LEU A 103 -12.69 14.73 13.45
CA LEU A 103 -12.58 15.05 12.04
C LEU A 103 -11.73 14.02 11.30
N ILE A 104 -10.60 13.60 11.88
CA ILE A 104 -9.68 12.63 11.28
C ILE A 104 -10.39 11.29 11.03
N GLY A 105 -10.29 10.79 9.80
CA GLY A 105 -10.90 9.53 9.35
C GLY A 105 -12.41 9.62 9.08
N ASN A 106 -13.05 10.76 9.36
CA ASN A 106 -14.49 10.93 9.20
C ASN A 106 -14.83 11.59 7.87
N LYS A 107 -14.90 10.76 6.82
CA LYS A 107 -15.22 11.19 5.45
C LYS A 107 -16.46 12.07 5.36
N THR A 108 -17.51 11.75 6.11
CA THR A 108 -18.77 12.52 6.09
C THR A 108 -18.60 13.94 6.62
N LEU A 109 -17.77 14.14 7.63
CA LEU A 109 -17.46 15.48 8.16
C LEU A 109 -16.53 16.24 7.23
N ILE A 110 -15.50 15.57 6.70
CA ILE A 110 -14.52 16.17 5.80
C ILE A 110 -15.19 16.67 4.51
N GLN A 111 -16.12 15.91 3.94
CA GLN A 111 -16.87 16.31 2.75
C GLN A 111 -17.78 17.53 2.95
N ARG A 112 -18.07 17.93 4.20
CA ARG A 112 -18.81 19.16 4.51
C ARG A 112 -17.91 20.41 4.50
N ILE A 113 -16.60 20.23 4.50
CA ILE A 113 -15.64 21.33 4.44
C ILE A 113 -15.60 21.85 3.00
N GLU A 114 -15.85 23.14 2.85
CA GLU A 114 -15.70 23.82 1.56
C GLU A 114 -14.29 24.44 1.48
N PRO A 115 -13.36 23.91 0.66
CA PRO A 115 -11.97 24.35 0.64
C PRO A 115 -11.82 25.84 0.30
N SER A 116 -12.68 26.36 -0.57
CA SER A 116 -12.69 27.77 -1.01
C SER A 116 -12.71 28.78 0.15
N ARG A 117 -13.29 28.41 1.30
CA ARG A 117 -13.39 29.27 2.49
C ARG A 117 -12.08 29.44 3.25
N TYR A 118 -11.10 28.58 2.99
CA TYR A 118 -9.84 28.50 3.74
C TYR A 118 -8.62 28.84 2.87
N VAL A 119 -8.84 29.33 1.64
CA VAL A 119 -7.78 29.80 0.75
C VAL A 119 -7.15 31.06 1.32
N THR A 120 -5.83 31.07 1.40
CA THR A 120 -5.04 32.24 1.84
C THR A 120 -4.00 32.61 0.78
N SER A 121 -3.21 33.66 1.03
CA SER A 121 -2.08 34.03 0.19
C SER A 121 -1.03 32.93 0.07
N ASP A 122 -0.91 32.10 1.10
CA ASP A 122 0.15 31.10 1.26
C ASP A 122 -0.36 29.67 1.03
N VAL A 123 -1.68 29.44 1.12
CA VAL A 123 -2.31 28.13 0.97
C VAL A 123 -3.35 28.16 -0.15
N GLY A 124 -3.06 27.44 -1.24
CA GLY A 124 -3.95 27.30 -2.40
C GLY A 124 -4.98 26.17 -2.23
N LEU A 125 -5.91 26.10 -3.19
CA LEU A 125 -6.94 25.05 -3.25
C LEU A 125 -6.36 23.64 -3.36
N GLU A 126 -5.26 23.46 -4.10
CA GLU A 126 -4.58 22.17 -4.27
C GLU A 126 -4.09 21.64 -2.91
N THR A 127 -3.37 22.48 -2.15
CA THR A 127 -2.88 22.14 -0.81
C THR A 127 -4.02 21.80 0.15
N LEU A 128 -5.12 22.54 0.08
CA LEU A 128 -6.32 22.25 0.88
C LEU A 128 -6.95 20.91 0.52
N SER A 129 -7.03 20.60 -0.78
CA SER A 129 -7.54 19.31 -1.26
C SER A 129 -6.67 18.16 -0.75
N ASP A 130 -5.34 18.32 -0.80
CA ASP A 130 -4.39 17.33 -0.29
C ASP A 130 -4.55 17.13 1.22
N ILE A 131 -4.65 18.21 2.00
CA ILE A 131 -4.89 18.14 3.45
C ILE A 131 -6.19 17.38 3.75
N LEU A 132 -7.28 17.67 3.05
CA LEU A 132 -8.56 16.99 3.25
C LEU A 132 -8.48 15.51 2.90
N GLN A 133 -7.78 15.16 1.82
CA GLN A 133 -7.56 13.76 1.45
C GLN A 133 -6.74 13.00 2.50
N GLU A 134 -5.72 13.64 3.07
CA GLU A 134 -4.92 13.08 4.16
C GLU A 134 -5.71 12.93 5.47
N LEU A 135 -6.62 13.86 5.75
CA LEU A 135 -7.53 13.74 6.90
C LEU A 135 -8.52 12.58 6.72
N GLU A 136 -8.97 12.26 5.49
CA GLU A 136 -9.88 11.13 5.26
C GLU A 136 -9.20 9.79 5.58
N LYS A 137 -7.89 9.68 5.35
CA LYS A 137 -7.11 8.45 5.50
C LYS A 137 -5.73 8.75 6.10
N PRO A 138 -5.64 9.03 7.41
CA PRO A 138 -4.38 9.40 8.05
C PRO A 138 -3.36 8.27 7.88
N GLY A 139 -2.24 8.57 7.22
CA GLY A 139 -1.16 7.59 7.05
C GLY A 139 -1.53 6.43 6.13
N ARG A 140 -2.27 6.70 5.05
CA ARG A 140 -2.54 5.75 3.96
C ARG A 140 -1.25 5.00 3.63
N ASP A 141 -1.20 3.70 3.91
CA ASP A 141 -0.15 2.85 3.35
C ASP A 141 -0.45 2.75 1.83
N PRO A 142 0.39 3.34 0.95
CA PRO A 142 0.24 3.21 -0.50
C PRO A 142 0.48 1.78 -0.98
N ARG A 143 0.96 0.87 -0.11
CA ARG A 143 0.91 -0.56 -0.39
C ARG A 143 -0.55 -0.94 -0.46
N THR A 144 -1.06 -1.06 -1.68
CA THR A 144 -2.31 -1.75 -2.02
C THR A 144 -2.54 -2.85 -0.99
N GLN A 145 -3.71 -2.86 -0.35
CA GLN A 145 -4.11 -3.95 0.53
C GLN A 145 -3.74 -5.24 -0.19
N ILE A 146 -2.80 -5.99 0.38
CA ILE A 146 -2.42 -7.30 -0.13
C ILE A 146 -3.74 -8.06 -0.12
N GLN A 147 -4.33 -8.26 -1.29
CA GLN A 147 -5.44 -9.20 -1.43
C GLN A 147 -4.80 -10.55 -1.14
N THR A 148 -4.82 -10.96 0.12
CA THR A 148 -4.58 -12.34 0.52
C THR A 148 -5.74 -13.14 -0.03
N GLN A 149 -5.68 -13.44 -1.33
CA GLN A 149 -6.39 -14.58 -1.88
C GLN A 149 -5.68 -15.80 -1.32
N GLU A 150 -6.28 -16.41 -0.30
CA GLU A 150 -5.79 -17.65 0.29
C GLU A 150 -5.80 -18.72 -0.81
N PHE A 151 -4.66 -19.37 -1.02
CA PHE A 151 -4.59 -20.56 -1.87
C PHE A 151 -5.56 -21.61 -1.33
N ASP A 152 -6.30 -22.27 -2.23
CA ASP A 152 -7.28 -23.30 -1.83
C ASP A 152 -6.57 -24.38 -0.98
N PRO A 153 -6.98 -24.59 0.28
CA PRO A 153 -6.27 -25.46 1.22
C PRO A 153 -6.26 -26.94 0.82
N ASN A 154 -7.00 -27.33 -0.22
CA ASN A 154 -7.15 -28.70 -0.68
C ASN A 154 -6.11 -29.15 -1.73
N VAL A 155 -5.29 -28.25 -2.28
CA VAL A 155 -4.29 -28.63 -3.30
C VAL A 155 -2.89 -28.47 -2.74
N ARG A 156 -2.30 -29.58 -2.28
CA ARG A 156 -0.93 -29.60 -1.72
C ARG A 156 0.02 -30.49 -2.50
N SER A 157 -0.51 -31.40 -3.31
CA SER A 157 0.28 -32.36 -4.07
C SER A 157 -0.17 -32.46 -5.53
N LEU A 158 0.72 -32.97 -6.37
CA LEU A 158 0.44 -33.22 -7.79
C LEU A 158 -0.66 -34.27 -7.99
N GLU A 159 -0.97 -35.06 -6.96
CA GLU A 159 -2.03 -36.07 -6.97
C GLU A 159 -3.42 -35.45 -6.84
N ASP A 160 -3.51 -34.28 -6.21
CA ASP A 160 -4.75 -33.52 -5.99
C ASP A 160 -5.16 -32.72 -7.23
N LEU A 161 -4.21 -32.45 -8.13
CA LEU A 161 -4.46 -31.73 -9.38
C LEU A 161 -5.25 -32.59 -10.36
N LYS A 162 -6.38 -32.02 -10.83
CA LYS A 162 -7.19 -32.58 -11.91
C LYS A 162 -7.28 -31.58 -13.04
N GLU A 163 -7.34 -32.10 -14.26
CA GLU A 163 -7.61 -31.31 -15.45
C GLU A 163 -8.95 -30.58 -15.30
N GLY A 164 -8.98 -29.32 -15.72
CA GLY A 164 -10.12 -28.42 -15.59
C GLY A 164 -10.20 -27.62 -14.30
N MET A 165 -9.37 -27.91 -13.28
CA MET A 165 -9.33 -27.11 -12.04
C MET A 165 -8.83 -25.70 -12.31
N VAL A 166 -9.47 -24.71 -11.67
CA VAL A 166 -9.04 -23.31 -11.66
C VAL A 166 -8.46 -23.00 -10.29
N LEU A 167 -7.21 -22.51 -10.28
CA LEU A 167 -6.44 -22.29 -9.06
C LEU A 167 -5.75 -20.92 -9.12
N PRO A 168 -5.61 -20.22 -7.98
CA PRO A 168 -4.71 -19.09 -7.88
C PRO A 168 -3.26 -19.56 -7.96
N GLY A 169 -2.41 -18.74 -8.56
CA GLY A 169 -0.98 -19.02 -8.69
C GLY A 169 -0.14 -17.75 -8.76
N ILE A 170 1.17 -17.89 -8.59
CA ILE A 170 2.14 -16.79 -8.67
C ILE A 170 3.10 -17.05 -9.81
N VAL A 171 3.32 -16.06 -10.67
CA VAL A 171 4.33 -16.13 -11.74
C VAL A 171 5.73 -16.15 -11.11
N THR A 172 6.43 -17.26 -11.25
CA THR A 172 7.79 -17.43 -10.70
C THR A 172 8.87 -17.10 -11.72
N ASN A 173 8.60 -17.32 -13.00
CA ASN A 173 9.56 -17.07 -14.07
C ASN A 173 8.84 -16.77 -15.39
N ILE A 174 9.45 -15.93 -16.24
CA ILE A 174 8.93 -15.54 -17.55
C ILE A 174 9.99 -15.91 -18.59
N THR A 175 9.56 -16.58 -19.67
CA THR A 175 10.41 -16.95 -20.80
C THR A 175 9.81 -16.43 -22.09
N ASN A 176 10.54 -16.51 -23.21
CA ASN A 176 10.04 -16.04 -24.50
C ASN A 176 8.84 -16.84 -25.03
N PHE A 177 8.61 -18.06 -24.52
CA PHE A 177 7.57 -18.96 -24.98
C PHE A 177 6.41 -19.12 -23.98
N GLY A 178 6.44 -18.40 -22.86
CA GLY A 178 5.41 -18.50 -21.82
C GLY A 178 5.87 -18.03 -20.44
N CYS A 179 5.17 -18.45 -19.41
CA CYS A 179 5.55 -18.20 -18.02
C CYS A 179 5.36 -19.46 -17.15
N PHE A 180 6.12 -19.52 -16.06
CA PHE A 180 5.99 -20.54 -15.03
C PHE A 180 5.19 -19.98 -13.86
N VAL A 181 4.18 -20.72 -13.43
CA VAL A 181 3.27 -20.35 -12.35
C VAL A 181 3.34 -21.40 -11.26
N ASP A 182 3.59 -20.96 -10.03
CA ASP A 182 3.47 -21.78 -8.83
C ASP A 182 2.02 -21.73 -8.34
N VAL A 183 1.38 -22.89 -8.25
CA VAL A 183 -0.02 -23.05 -7.80
C VAL A 183 -0.12 -23.62 -6.39
N GLY A 184 0.96 -23.57 -5.61
CA GLY A 184 1.01 -24.05 -4.22
C GLY A 184 1.46 -25.51 -4.07
N ILE A 185 2.13 -26.05 -5.09
CA ILE A 185 2.69 -27.41 -5.08
C ILE A 185 4.19 -27.36 -5.39
N LYS A 186 4.90 -28.48 -5.19
CA LYS A 186 6.35 -28.55 -5.38
C LYS A 186 6.83 -28.25 -6.82
N GLU A 187 5.97 -28.47 -7.82
CA GLU A 187 6.34 -28.38 -9.24
C GLU A 187 5.59 -27.22 -9.91
N ASN A 188 6.30 -26.35 -10.62
CA ASN A 188 5.67 -25.22 -11.32
C ASN A 188 4.94 -25.69 -12.58
N GLY A 189 3.78 -25.09 -12.85
CA GLY A 189 3.07 -25.26 -14.11
C GLY A 189 3.54 -24.28 -15.17
N LEU A 190 3.49 -24.68 -16.43
CA LEU A 190 3.85 -23.85 -17.57
C LEU A 190 2.58 -23.31 -18.25
N VAL A 191 2.48 -22.00 -18.38
CA VAL A 191 1.52 -21.34 -19.27
C VAL A 191 2.25 -21.00 -20.57
N HIS A 192 1.82 -21.59 -21.68
CA HIS A 192 2.40 -21.28 -22.99
C HIS A 192 1.95 -19.87 -23.45
N ILE A 193 2.72 -19.21 -24.32
CA ILE A 193 2.38 -17.86 -24.82
C ILE A 193 0.99 -17.79 -25.46
N SER A 194 0.57 -18.86 -26.12
CA SER A 194 -0.77 -18.97 -26.72
C SER A 194 -1.89 -19.13 -25.70
N GLU A 195 -1.56 -19.44 -24.45
CA GLU A 195 -2.48 -19.67 -23.33
C GLU A 195 -2.47 -18.51 -22.32
N LEU A 196 -1.71 -17.43 -22.57
CA LEU A 196 -1.67 -16.26 -21.69
C LEU A 196 -2.95 -15.42 -21.77
N ALA A 197 -3.53 -15.28 -22.96
CA ALA A 197 -4.72 -14.46 -23.19
C ALA A 197 -5.53 -14.97 -24.39
N ASP A 198 -6.79 -14.53 -24.51
CA ASP A 198 -7.66 -14.82 -25.68
C ASP A 198 -7.27 -14.04 -26.94
N ARG A 199 -6.25 -13.19 -26.85
CA ARG A 199 -5.66 -12.42 -27.95
C ARG A 199 -4.26 -12.92 -28.27
N PHE A 200 -3.74 -12.56 -29.46
CA PHE A 200 -2.36 -12.85 -29.82
C PHE A 200 -1.39 -12.06 -28.93
N VAL A 201 -0.54 -12.78 -28.22
CA VAL A 201 0.51 -12.22 -27.35
C VAL A 201 1.86 -12.39 -28.06
N SER A 202 2.54 -11.28 -28.33
CA SER A 202 3.86 -11.29 -28.96
C SER A 202 4.98 -11.51 -27.94
N ASN A 203 4.82 -11.00 -26.73
CA ASN A 203 5.82 -11.09 -25.67
C ASN A 203 5.13 -11.35 -24.32
N PRO A 204 5.43 -12.46 -23.62
CA PRO A 204 4.81 -12.78 -22.33
C PRO A 204 4.97 -11.68 -21.27
N SER A 205 6.09 -10.95 -21.29
CA SER A 205 6.38 -9.88 -20.33
C SER A 205 5.43 -8.68 -20.41
N ASP A 206 4.69 -8.53 -21.51
CA ASP A 206 3.71 -7.45 -21.65
C ASP A 206 2.39 -7.78 -20.94
N GLU A 207 2.11 -9.07 -20.73
CA GLU A 207 0.87 -9.57 -20.13
C GLU A 207 1.06 -9.98 -18.66
N VAL A 208 2.25 -10.48 -18.31
CA VAL A 208 2.57 -10.94 -16.97
C VAL A 208 3.88 -10.38 -16.44
N SER A 209 3.93 -10.16 -15.12
CA SER A 209 5.11 -9.71 -14.38
C SER A 209 5.58 -10.80 -13.41
N LEU A 210 6.90 -10.82 -13.12
CA LEU A 210 7.45 -11.69 -12.08
C LEU A 210 6.78 -11.39 -10.73
N HIS A 211 6.41 -12.43 -9.98
CA HIS A 211 5.67 -12.40 -8.72
C HIS A 211 4.22 -11.87 -8.83
N GLN A 212 3.67 -11.76 -10.04
CA GLN A 212 2.26 -11.44 -10.22
C GLN A 212 1.37 -12.61 -9.79
N TYR A 213 0.30 -12.30 -9.07
CA TYR A 213 -0.78 -13.24 -8.78
C TYR A 213 -1.68 -13.36 -10.00
N VAL A 214 -1.94 -14.61 -10.41
CA VAL A 214 -2.72 -14.95 -11.60
C VAL A 214 -3.69 -16.08 -11.26
N THR A 215 -4.82 -16.13 -11.96
CA THR A 215 -5.72 -17.28 -11.90
C THR A 215 -5.46 -18.15 -13.12
N VAL A 216 -5.23 -19.45 -12.89
CA VAL A 216 -4.85 -20.40 -13.94
C VAL A 216 -5.77 -21.61 -13.94
N LYS A 217 -6.03 -22.15 -15.11
CA LYS A 217 -6.71 -23.43 -15.29
C LYS A 217 -5.72 -24.53 -15.64
N VAL A 218 -5.86 -25.69 -15.03
CA VAL A 218 -5.10 -26.89 -15.35
C VAL A 218 -5.63 -27.50 -16.66
N LEU A 219 -4.83 -27.46 -17.73
CA LEU A 219 -5.18 -28.09 -19.00
C LEU A 219 -4.84 -29.58 -19.01
N SER A 220 -3.64 -29.93 -18.55
CA SER A 220 -3.18 -31.31 -18.51
C SER A 220 -2.15 -31.54 -17.41
N VAL A 221 -2.17 -32.72 -16.79
CA VAL A 221 -1.20 -33.11 -15.75
C VAL A 221 -0.50 -34.40 -16.15
N ASP A 222 0.79 -34.31 -16.44
CA ASP A 222 1.65 -35.47 -16.68
C ASP A 222 2.35 -35.87 -15.37
N LYS A 223 1.83 -36.92 -14.74
CA LYS A 223 2.32 -37.43 -13.46
C LYS A 223 3.67 -38.14 -13.57
N GLU A 224 3.97 -38.75 -14.72
CA GLU A 224 5.23 -39.46 -14.93
C GLU A 224 6.40 -38.47 -15.08
N ARG A 225 6.16 -37.39 -15.84
CA ARG A 225 7.17 -36.36 -16.11
C ARG A 225 7.11 -35.17 -15.15
N LYS A 226 6.14 -35.16 -14.23
CA LYS A 226 5.88 -34.06 -13.28
C LYS A 226 5.69 -32.72 -13.97
N ARG A 227 4.95 -32.71 -15.07
CA ARG A 227 4.70 -31.50 -15.87
C ARG A 227 3.22 -31.13 -15.79
N ILE A 228 2.96 -29.85 -15.61
CA ILE A 228 1.60 -29.31 -15.54
C ILE A 228 1.48 -28.23 -16.60
N GLN A 229 0.49 -28.39 -17.47
CA GLN A 229 0.15 -27.39 -18.47
C GLN A 229 -0.99 -26.54 -17.93
N LEU A 230 -0.78 -25.23 -17.91
CA LEU A 230 -1.72 -24.25 -17.38
C LEU A 230 -2.20 -23.31 -18.50
N SER A 231 -3.37 -22.71 -18.31
CA SER A 231 -3.90 -21.63 -19.15
C SER A 231 -4.41 -20.47 -18.30
N MET A 232 -4.22 -19.25 -18.81
CA MET A 232 -4.70 -17.99 -18.24
C MET A 232 -5.82 -17.35 -19.08
N LYS A 233 -6.27 -18.02 -20.15
CA LYS A 233 -7.35 -17.51 -21.00
C LYS A 233 -8.64 -17.30 -20.22
N ALA A 234 -9.33 -16.19 -20.47
CA ALA A 234 -10.59 -15.89 -19.81
C ALA A 234 -11.70 -16.87 -20.27
N SER A 235 -11.63 -17.33 -21.52
CA SER A 235 -12.51 -18.39 -22.05
C SER A 235 -12.40 -19.71 -21.30
N GLU A 236 -11.23 -20.03 -20.77
CA GLU A 236 -10.96 -21.27 -20.05
C GLU A 236 -11.23 -21.13 -18.54
N VAL A 237 -10.82 -20.01 -17.94
CA VAL A 237 -10.90 -19.76 -16.50
C VAL A 237 -12.34 -19.50 -16.04
N GLY A 238 -13.20 -18.96 -16.92
CA GLY A 238 -14.59 -18.62 -16.61
C GLY A 238 -14.66 -17.49 -15.57
N ASP A 239 -15.44 -16.45 -15.85
CA ASP A 239 -15.63 -15.34 -14.91
C ASP A 239 -16.28 -15.83 -13.60
N ALA A 240 -15.46 -16.14 -12.60
CA ALA A 240 -15.89 -16.30 -11.21
C ALA A 240 -16.35 -14.95 -10.59
N SER A 241 -16.34 -13.87 -11.36
CA SER A 241 -16.71 -12.51 -10.95
C SER A 241 -18.20 -12.17 -11.12
N SER A 242 -19.04 -13.07 -11.68
CA SER A 242 -20.43 -12.74 -12.06
C SER A 242 -21.54 -13.49 -11.30
N ALA A 243 -21.24 -14.29 -10.26
CA ALA A 243 -22.23 -15.16 -9.60
C ALA A 243 -22.65 -14.74 -8.18
N ASN A 244 -22.71 -13.43 -7.85
CA ASN A 244 -23.33 -13.01 -6.59
C ASN A 244 -24.15 -11.70 -6.69
N SER A 245 -25.05 -11.63 -7.67
CA SER A 245 -26.19 -10.71 -7.64
C SER A 245 -27.47 -11.49 -7.90
N GLY A 246 -28.15 -11.90 -6.82
CA GLY A 246 -29.38 -12.66 -6.94
C GLY A 246 -30.00 -13.04 -5.59
N SER A 247 -31.03 -12.29 -5.22
CA SER A 247 -32.11 -12.66 -4.28
C SER A 247 -31.80 -12.78 -2.79
N GLN A 248 -32.21 -11.76 -2.03
CA GLN A 248 -33.11 -11.99 -0.90
C GLN A 248 -34.13 -10.84 -0.84
N GLY A 249 -35.30 -11.12 -1.38
CA GLY A 249 -36.55 -10.48 -1.00
C GLY A 249 -37.58 -11.58 -0.85
N VAL A 250 -38.06 -11.79 0.38
CA VAL A 250 -39.46 -12.02 0.79
C VAL A 250 -39.54 -11.61 2.26
#